data_AF-A0A9X2DAI3-F1
#
_entry.id   AF-A0A9X2DAI3-F1
#
_cell.length_a   1.000
_cell.length_b   1.000
_cell.length_c   1.000
_cell.angle_alpha   90.00
_cell.angle_beta   90.00
_cell.angle_gamma   90.00
#
_symmetry.space_group_name_H-M   'P 1'
#
loop_
_entity.id
_entity.type
_entity.pdbx_description
1 polymer ?
#
loop_
_entity_poly.entity_id
_entity_poly.type
_entity_poly.pdbx_seq_one_letter_code
_entity_poly.pdbx_strand_id
1 'polypeptide(L)'
;MDERDDDVRFDLSFDVDADPGTDDGTAETPDQGPEDVDAIEDPYADLPDPDGAVDELDDEDDDEEWVEPPEALAVLLTDHRGSLPFSLLHGEALVACAAWALGESGALQVDEGTAWQALVDAEETVVLHDVLCPMTPPSFLVECVRHSQAHGAVVVGVRAVTDTVKEVDEAGVLGETVDRDRLLAVASPVVLPPSVVAALDDGLPTDDLAALVPLLAARWPVRTLAAPPQARRVADADDVAVLEALTRGER
;
A
#
# COMPACT_ATOMS: atom_id res chain seq x y z
N MET A 1 -20.33 30.69 -49.40
CA MET A 1 -19.83 30.49 -50.76
C MET A 1 -18.34 30.28 -50.60
N ASP A 2 -17.82 29.07 -50.40
CA ASP A 2 -18.20 27.73 -50.88
C ASP A 2 -17.34 26.77 -50.00
N GLU A 3 -17.91 25.99 -49.08
CA GLU A 3 -18.25 24.55 -49.23
C GLU A 3 -17.09 23.62 -49.65
N ARG A 4 -16.73 22.71 -48.72
CA ARG A 4 -16.47 21.25 -48.87
C ARG A 4 -15.59 20.78 -47.69
N ASP A 5 -16.12 20.06 -46.70
CA ASP A 5 -16.50 18.63 -46.68
C ASP A 5 -15.32 17.69 -46.95
N ASP A 6 -14.81 17.06 -45.90
CA ASP A 6 -14.52 15.62 -45.93
C ASP A 6 -14.64 15.01 -44.53
N ASP A 7 -15.45 13.98 -44.50
CA ASP A 7 -16.14 13.33 -43.39
C ASP A 7 -15.50 11.94 -43.24
N VAL A 8 -15.01 11.58 -42.05
CA VAL A 8 -14.63 10.17 -41.75
C VAL A 8 -15.33 9.75 -40.47
N ARG A 9 -16.50 9.14 -40.67
CA ARG A 9 -17.27 8.38 -39.67
C ARG A 9 -16.51 7.14 -39.23
N PHE A 10 -16.45 6.91 -37.92
CA PHE A 10 -16.29 5.58 -37.33
C PHE A 10 -17.60 5.24 -36.63
N ASP A 11 -18.26 4.18 -37.11
CA ASP A 11 -19.53 3.67 -36.60
C ASP A 11 -19.23 2.65 -35.50
N LEU A 12 -19.68 2.92 -34.27
CA LEU A 12 -19.84 1.93 -33.22
C LEU A 12 -21.21 2.14 -32.59
N SER A 13 -22.16 1.35 -33.09
CA SER A 13 -23.49 1.17 -32.50
C SER A 13 -23.37 0.41 -31.17
N PHE A 14 -23.90 1.00 -30.11
CA PHE A 14 -24.17 0.31 -28.85
C PHE A 14 -25.59 0.69 -28.43
N ASP A 15 -26.54 -0.22 -28.66
CA ASP A 15 -27.92 -0.11 -28.19
C ASP A 15 -27.97 -0.45 -26.69
N VAL A 16 -28.28 0.56 -25.88
CA VAL A 16 -28.80 0.40 -24.51
C VAL A 16 -30.17 1.05 -24.51
N ASP A 17 -31.21 0.22 -24.56
CA ASP A 17 -32.57 0.65 -24.24
C ASP A 17 -32.78 0.52 -22.73
N ALA A 18 -33.17 1.64 -22.12
CA ALA A 18 -33.65 1.75 -20.76
C ALA A 18 -35.20 1.63 -20.73
N ASP A 19 -35.70 0.84 -19.76
CA ASP A 19 -36.85 1.01 -18.83
C ASP A 19 -38.03 1.93 -19.23
N PRO A 20 -39.33 1.74 -18.80
CA PRO A 20 -39.72 1.27 -17.47
C PRO A 20 -41.02 0.45 -17.32
N GLY A 21 -41.18 -0.10 -16.12
CA GLY A 21 -42.20 -1.07 -15.74
C GLY A 21 -43.64 -0.58 -15.57
N THR A 22 -44.53 -1.54 -15.40
CA THR A 22 -45.64 -1.63 -14.42
C THR A 22 -46.44 -2.88 -14.75
N ASP A 23 -46.57 -3.84 -13.83
CA ASP A 23 -47.82 -4.61 -13.78
C ASP A 23 -48.10 -5.14 -12.37
N ASP A 24 -49.36 -4.99 -12.02
CA ASP A 24 -50.06 -5.30 -10.78
C ASP A 24 -50.54 -6.76 -10.88
N GLY A 25 -50.22 -7.59 -9.89
CA GLY A 25 -50.36 -9.05 -10.03
C GLY A 25 -50.64 -9.76 -8.71
N THR A 26 -51.86 -9.59 -8.23
CA THR A 26 -52.54 -10.28 -7.13
C THR A 26 -52.16 -11.77 -6.97
N ALA A 27 -51.84 -12.15 -5.74
CA ALA A 27 -51.58 -13.53 -5.34
C ALA A 27 -52.88 -14.37 -5.26
N GLU A 28 -52.88 -15.53 -5.92
CA GLU A 28 -53.76 -16.65 -5.62
C GLU A 28 -52.92 -17.94 -5.54
N THR A 29 -52.92 -18.58 -4.37
CA THR A 29 -52.28 -19.87 -4.11
C THR A 29 -53.34 -20.97 -4.27
N PRO A 30 -53.13 -22.02 -5.07
CA PRO A 30 -53.99 -23.20 -5.02
C PRO A 30 -53.51 -24.13 -3.91
N ASP A 31 -54.43 -24.38 -2.98
CA ASP A 31 -54.48 -25.48 -2.03
C ASP A 31 -54.37 -26.84 -2.73
N GLN A 32 -53.33 -27.60 -2.44
CA GLN A 32 -53.28 -29.05 -2.66
C GLN A 32 -52.73 -29.73 -1.41
N GLY A 33 -53.59 -30.52 -0.77
CA GLY A 33 -53.33 -31.30 0.44
C GLY A 33 -52.31 -32.44 0.24
N PRO A 34 -51.94 -33.12 1.34
CA PRO A 34 -50.82 -34.05 1.36
C PRO A 34 -51.19 -35.39 0.71
N GLU A 35 -50.40 -35.83 -0.28
CA GLU A 35 -50.39 -37.22 -0.73
C GLU A 35 -49.24 -37.97 -0.02
N ASP A 36 -49.60 -39.11 0.58
CA ASP A 36 -48.71 -40.06 1.24
C ASP A 36 -47.58 -40.51 0.31
N VAL A 37 -46.33 -40.24 0.72
CA VAL A 37 -45.13 -40.84 0.11
C VAL A 37 -44.48 -41.77 1.13
N ASP A 38 -44.46 -43.05 0.79
CA ASP A 38 -43.87 -44.14 1.58
C ASP A 38 -42.40 -43.87 1.93
N ALA A 39 -42.02 -44.32 3.13
CA ALA A 39 -40.70 -44.14 3.73
C ALA A 39 -39.57 -44.64 2.82
N ILE A 40 -38.66 -43.73 2.45
CA ILE A 40 -37.36 -44.06 1.86
C ILE A 40 -36.42 -44.36 3.04
N GLU A 41 -35.95 -45.60 3.15
CA GLU A 41 -34.94 -45.97 4.15
C GLU A 41 -33.62 -45.22 3.86
N ASP A 42 -33.07 -44.58 4.89
CA ASP A 42 -31.83 -43.81 4.81
C ASP A 42 -30.63 -44.74 4.60
N PRO A 43 -29.92 -44.65 3.46
CA PRO A 43 -28.78 -45.52 3.15
C PRO A 43 -27.53 -45.23 3.99
N TYR A 44 -27.54 -44.22 4.88
CA TYR A 44 -26.39 -43.80 5.69
C TYR A 44 -26.44 -44.23 7.15
N ALA A 45 -27.41 -45.07 7.55
CA ALA A 45 -27.59 -45.51 8.93
C ALA A 45 -26.40 -46.31 9.53
N ASP A 46 -25.48 -46.82 8.70
CA ASP A 46 -24.34 -47.65 9.11
C ASP A 46 -22.97 -46.94 9.02
N LEU A 47 -22.94 -45.61 8.84
CA LEU A 47 -21.67 -44.87 8.93
C LEU A 47 -21.24 -44.71 10.40
N PRO A 48 -19.96 -44.97 10.73
CA PRO A 48 -19.44 -44.78 12.08
C PRO A 48 -19.45 -43.29 12.47
N ASP A 49 -19.81 -43.02 13.72
CA ASP A 49 -19.94 -41.69 14.32
C ASP A 49 -18.62 -40.91 14.23
N PRO A 50 -18.58 -39.72 13.58
CA PRO A 50 -17.36 -38.94 13.43
C PRO A 50 -16.79 -38.38 14.74
N ASP A 51 -17.52 -38.47 15.84
CA ASP A 51 -17.10 -37.93 17.15
C ASP A 51 -16.19 -38.89 17.95
N GLY A 52 -15.67 -39.93 17.31
CA GLY A 52 -14.99 -41.05 17.96
C GLY A 52 -13.47 -41.13 17.77
N ALA A 53 -12.73 -40.03 17.65
CA ALA A 53 -11.28 -39.96 17.93
C ALA A 53 -10.72 -38.55 17.64
N VAL A 54 -10.72 -37.66 18.64
CA VAL A 54 -9.74 -36.59 18.69
C VAL A 54 -8.55 -37.11 19.49
N ASP A 55 -7.50 -37.50 18.77
CA ASP A 55 -6.16 -37.67 19.36
C ASP A 55 -5.77 -36.28 19.88
N GLU A 56 -5.47 -36.18 21.17
CA GLU A 56 -5.00 -34.95 21.82
C GLU A 56 -3.69 -34.53 21.14
N LEU A 57 -3.79 -33.63 20.17
CA LEU A 57 -2.65 -32.84 19.72
C LEU A 57 -2.28 -31.96 20.92
N ASP A 58 -1.08 -32.20 21.46
CA ASP A 58 -0.42 -31.30 22.40
C ASP A 58 -0.30 -29.93 21.70
N ASP A 59 -1.28 -29.07 21.95
CA ASP A 59 -1.23 -27.65 21.60
C ASP A 59 -0.16 -27.04 22.51
N GLU A 60 1.10 -27.12 22.08
CA GLU A 60 2.14 -26.24 22.61
C GLU A 60 1.70 -24.81 22.25
N ASP A 61 1.03 -24.15 23.21
CA ASP A 61 0.65 -22.73 23.18
C ASP A 61 1.89 -21.89 22.81
N ASP A 62 2.10 -21.67 21.52
CA ASP A 62 2.88 -20.54 21.01
C ASP A 62 1.97 -19.32 21.24
N ASP A 63 2.00 -18.82 22.49
CA ASP A 63 1.45 -17.54 22.90
C ASP A 63 2.20 -16.41 22.16
N GLU A 64 2.13 -16.37 20.82
CA GLU A 64 2.48 -15.20 20.04
C GLU A 64 1.48 -14.11 20.41
N GLU A 65 1.83 -13.34 21.44
CA GLU A 65 1.11 -12.16 21.90
C GLU A 65 0.75 -11.32 20.68
N TRP A 66 -0.52 -11.32 20.30
CA TRP A 66 -1.02 -10.58 19.15
C TRP A 66 -0.83 -9.09 19.42
N VAL A 67 0.30 -8.53 18.96
CA VAL A 67 0.62 -7.12 19.18
C VAL A 67 -0.17 -6.29 18.17
N GLU A 68 -1.18 -5.58 18.64
CA GLU A 68 -1.96 -4.67 17.80
C GLU A 68 -1.03 -3.68 17.05
N PRO A 69 -1.31 -3.41 15.76
CA PRO A 69 -0.56 -2.42 15.01
C PRO A 69 -0.77 -1.03 15.62
N PRO A 70 0.26 -0.17 15.64
CA PRO A 70 0.13 1.18 16.14
C PRO A 70 -0.83 1.99 15.27
N GLU A 71 -1.68 2.80 15.89
CA GLU A 71 -2.52 3.77 15.18
C GLU A 71 -1.64 4.82 14.48
N ALA A 72 -1.89 5.02 13.19
CA ALA A 72 -1.21 6.03 12.38
C ALA A 72 -2.06 6.38 11.15
N LEU A 73 -1.90 7.59 10.64
CA LEU A 73 -2.39 8.00 9.33
C LEU A 73 -1.32 7.75 8.27
N ALA A 74 -1.73 7.43 7.05
CA ALA A 74 -0.83 7.21 5.94
C ALA A 74 -1.18 8.10 4.75
N VAL A 75 -0.18 8.82 4.25
CA VAL A 75 -0.24 9.58 3.00
C VAL A 75 0.58 8.84 1.96
N LEU A 76 -0.08 8.41 0.89
CA LEU A 76 0.56 7.73 -0.23
C LEU A 76 0.95 8.77 -1.29
N LEU A 77 2.25 8.96 -1.49
CA LEU A 77 2.81 9.98 -2.38
C LEU A 77 2.86 9.45 -3.82
N THR A 78 1.95 9.96 -4.65
CA THR A 78 1.78 9.59 -6.08
C THR A 78 2.22 10.71 -7.03
N ASP A 79 2.21 11.95 -6.56
CA ASP A 79 2.53 13.14 -7.35
C ASP A 79 3.94 13.09 -7.92
N HIS A 80 4.15 13.76 -9.05
CA HIS A 80 5.46 13.92 -9.70
C HIS A 80 6.21 12.61 -10.02
N ARG A 81 5.53 11.45 -10.03
CA ARG A 81 6.09 10.13 -10.40
C ARG A 81 5.83 9.71 -11.86
N GLY A 82 5.16 10.56 -12.63
CA GLY A 82 4.79 10.27 -14.03
C GLY A 82 3.85 9.06 -14.13
N SER A 83 4.09 8.18 -15.09
CA SER A 83 3.29 6.95 -15.27
C SER A 83 3.79 5.75 -14.49
N LEU A 84 4.97 5.85 -13.84
CA LEU A 84 5.61 4.72 -13.17
C LEU A 84 4.75 4.08 -12.07
N PRO A 85 3.95 4.81 -11.27
CA PRO A 85 3.04 4.21 -10.28
C PRO A 85 2.04 3.20 -10.84
N PHE A 86 1.74 3.26 -12.15
CA PHE A 86 0.82 2.36 -12.84
C PHE A 86 1.54 1.19 -13.53
N SER A 87 2.86 1.08 -13.38
CA SER A 87 3.61 -0.07 -13.88
C SER A 87 3.29 -1.30 -13.05
N LEU A 88 3.36 -2.48 -13.67
CA LEU A 88 2.99 -3.73 -13.03
C LEU A 88 4.19 -4.40 -12.37
N LEU A 89 3.98 -4.87 -11.15
CA LEU A 89 4.86 -5.74 -10.39
C LEU A 89 4.03 -6.93 -9.92
N HIS A 90 4.41 -8.15 -10.30
CA HIS A 90 3.61 -9.38 -10.08
C HIS A 90 2.18 -9.30 -10.63
N GLY A 91 1.94 -8.42 -11.63
CA GLY A 91 0.63 -8.20 -12.23
C GLY A 91 -0.20 -7.08 -11.59
N GLU A 92 0.27 -6.46 -10.51
CA GLU A 92 -0.43 -5.38 -9.81
C GLU A 92 0.30 -4.04 -9.96
N ALA A 93 -0.45 -2.94 -9.98
CA ALA A 93 0.15 -1.60 -10.10
C ALA A 93 0.99 -1.27 -8.86
N LEU A 94 2.12 -0.58 -9.04
CA LEU A 94 3.01 -0.20 -7.92
C LEU A 94 2.27 0.54 -6.80
N VAL A 95 1.37 1.45 -7.17
CA VAL A 95 0.51 2.18 -6.23
C VAL A 95 -0.41 1.24 -5.42
N ALA A 96 -0.91 0.17 -6.04
CA ALA A 96 -1.75 -0.81 -5.36
C ALA A 96 -0.93 -1.64 -4.36
N CYS A 97 0.26 -2.10 -4.76
CA CYS A 97 1.17 -2.81 -3.86
C CYS A 97 1.52 -1.97 -2.62
N ALA A 98 1.87 -0.70 -2.82
CA ALA A 98 2.20 0.23 -1.74
C ALA A 98 1.00 0.50 -0.82
N ALA A 99 -0.20 0.67 -1.40
CA ALA A 99 -1.44 0.86 -0.65
C ALA A 99 -1.81 -0.36 0.21
N TRP A 100 -1.63 -1.58 -0.32
CA TRP A 100 -1.87 -2.80 0.44
C TRP A 100 -0.90 -2.93 1.61
N ALA A 101 0.39 -2.67 1.40
CA ALA A 101 1.37 -2.73 2.48
C ALA A 101 1.03 -1.76 3.63
N LEU A 102 0.55 -0.54 3.31
CA LEU A 102 0.07 0.41 4.31
C LEU A 102 -1.17 -0.10 5.05
N GLY A 103 -2.16 -0.63 4.32
CA GLY A 103 -3.36 -1.20 4.93
C GLY A 103 -3.05 -2.37 5.87
N GLU A 104 -2.17 -3.28 5.45
CA GLU A 104 -1.71 -4.42 6.26
C GLU A 104 -0.87 -3.99 7.47
N SER A 105 -0.21 -2.83 7.41
CA SER A 105 0.50 -2.25 8.55
C SER A 105 -0.42 -1.67 9.63
N GLY A 106 -1.73 -1.58 9.36
CA GLY A 106 -2.72 -0.94 10.23
C GLY A 106 -2.79 0.58 10.11
N ALA A 107 -2.00 1.20 9.22
CA ALA A 107 -2.05 2.63 8.99
C ALA A 107 -3.29 3.01 8.15
N LEU A 108 -4.07 3.95 8.65
CA LEU A 108 -5.27 4.45 7.97
C LEU A 108 -4.86 5.37 6.82
N GLN A 109 -5.10 4.92 5.59
CA GLN A 109 -4.82 5.70 4.39
C GLN A 109 -5.74 6.91 4.30
N VAL A 110 -5.12 8.04 3.98
CA VAL A 110 -5.78 9.33 3.83
C VAL A 110 -5.92 9.64 2.35
N ASP A 111 -7.10 10.12 1.94
CA ASP A 111 -7.37 10.54 0.57
C ASP A 111 -6.47 11.71 0.15
N GLU A 112 -6.00 11.70 -1.10
CA GLU A 112 -5.10 12.71 -1.70
C GLU A 112 -5.60 14.16 -1.55
N GLY A 113 -6.92 14.37 -1.50
CA GLY A 113 -7.54 15.69 -1.33
C GLY A 113 -7.65 16.18 0.12
N THR A 114 -7.22 15.38 1.09
CA THR A 114 -7.29 15.74 2.51
C THR A 114 -6.33 16.89 2.81
N ALA A 115 -6.87 18.00 3.31
CA ALA A 115 -6.05 19.13 3.71
C ALA A 115 -5.11 18.75 4.86
N TRP A 116 -3.88 19.27 4.85
CA TRP A 116 -2.90 19.02 5.90
C TRP A 116 -3.43 19.34 7.30
N GLN A 117 -4.27 20.38 7.43
CA GLN A 117 -4.91 20.74 8.69
C GLN A 117 -5.71 19.58 9.30
N ALA A 118 -6.34 18.72 8.50
CA ALA A 118 -7.04 17.55 9.02
C ALA A 118 -6.10 16.51 9.62
N LEU A 119 -4.87 16.40 9.10
CA LEU A 119 -3.82 15.55 9.69
C LEU A 119 -3.32 16.14 11.02
N VAL A 120 -3.20 17.48 11.09
CA VAL A 120 -2.86 18.18 12.33
C VAL A 120 -3.93 17.96 13.39
N ASP A 121 -5.20 18.11 13.02
CA ASP A 121 -6.35 17.98 13.93
C ASP A 121 -6.54 16.54 14.44
N ALA A 122 -6.05 15.54 13.70
CA ALA A 122 -6.08 14.15 14.14
C ALA A 122 -5.12 13.88 15.32
N GLU A 123 -4.07 14.69 15.48
CA GLU A 123 -3.02 14.50 16.50
C GLU A 123 -2.33 13.11 16.44
N GLU A 124 -2.36 12.47 15.26
CA GLU A 124 -1.80 11.13 15.03
C GLU A 124 -0.42 11.16 14.38
N THR A 125 0.29 10.03 14.48
CA THR A 125 1.53 9.83 13.72
C THR A 125 1.20 9.69 12.23
N VAL A 126 1.95 10.38 11.37
CA VAL A 126 1.73 10.37 9.91
C VAL A 126 2.87 9.64 9.21
N VAL A 127 2.52 8.62 8.42
CA VAL A 127 3.43 7.87 7.54
C VAL A 127 3.36 8.47 6.14
N LEU A 128 4.48 9.00 5.65
CA LEU A 128 4.64 9.40 4.26
C LEU A 128 5.28 8.24 3.49
N HIS A 129 4.53 7.65 2.56
CA HIS A 129 5.00 6.51 1.78
C HIS A 129 5.10 6.84 0.29
N ASP A 130 6.25 6.61 -0.34
CA ASP A 130 6.43 6.80 -1.77
C ASP A 130 6.03 5.52 -2.50
N VAL A 131 5.08 5.61 -3.43
CA VAL A 131 4.61 4.48 -4.26
C VAL A 131 5.72 3.81 -5.05
N LEU A 132 6.84 4.50 -5.25
CA LEU A 132 8.01 3.92 -5.90
C LEU A 132 8.83 3.00 -4.99
N CYS A 133 8.45 2.79 -3.72
CA CYS A 133 8.95 1.70 -2.87
C CYS A 133 7.86 0.62 -2.64
N PRO A 134 7.32 0.01 -3.71
CA PRO A 134 6.01 -0.66 -3.72
C PRO A 134 5.95 -1.95 -2.89
N MET A 135 7.08 -2.58 -2.61
CA MET A 135 7.17 -3.84 -1.88
C MET A 135 7.78 -3.66 -0.49
N THR A 136 7.59 -2.49 0.10
CA THR A 136 8.01 -2.24 1.49
C THR A 136 7.19 -3.14 2.43
N PRO A 137 7.80 -4.03 3.23
CA PRO A 137 7.03 -4.96 4.06
C PRO A 137 6.18 -4.23 5.11
N PRO A 138 4.93 -4.66 5.37
CA PRO A 138 4.06 -4.07 6.39
C PRO A 138 4.71 -4.04 7.78
N SER A 139 5.43 -5.11 8.14
CA SER A 139 6.14 -5.21 9.42
C SER A 139 7.21 -4.12 9.59
N PHE A 140 7.87 -3.71 8.51
CA PHE A 140 8.84 -2.61 8.54
C PHE A 140 8.15 -1.24 8.69
N LEU A 141 6.98 -1.06 8.07
CA LEU A 141 6.15 0.15 8.27
C LEU A 141 5.72 0.27 9.74
N VAL A 142 5.23 -0.83 10.33
CA VAL A 142 4.88 -0.91 11.76
C VAL A 142 6.07 -0.58 12.65
N GLU A 143 7.26 -1.12 12.35
CA GLU A 143 8.49 -0.81 13.10
C GLU A 143 8.81 0.69 13.05
N CYS A 144 8.72 1.31 11.89
CA CYS A 144 8.97 2.74 11.71
C CYS A 144 7.98 3.60 12.53
N VAL A 145 6.69 3.25 12.54
CA VAL A 145 5.68 3.94 13.35
C VAL A 145 5.95 3.79 14.84
N ARG A 146 6.17 2.56 15.32
CA ARG A 146 6.50 2.30 16.73
C ARG A 146 7.73 3.08 17.16
N HIS A 147 8.77 3.13 16.32
CA HIS A 147 10.00 3.87 16.62
C HIS A 147 9.77 5.39 16.69
N SER A 148 8.91 5.93 15.81
CA SER A 148 8.52 7.35 15.83
C SER A 148 7.78 7.69 17.12
N GLN A 149 6.75 6.91 17.47
CA GLN A 149 5.93 7.09 18.67
C GLN A 149 6.76 6.96 19.96
N ALA A 150 7.61 5.94 20.05
CA ALA A 150 8.44 5.69 21.23
C ALA A 150 9.47 6.81 21.50
N HIS A 151 9.92 7.51 20.45
CA HIS A 151 10.99 8.50 20.57
C HIS A 151 10.54 9.94 20.31
N GLY A 152 9.32 10.17 19.85
CA GLY A 152 8.83 11.48 19.43
C GLY A 152 9.72 12.10 18.35
N ALA A 153 10.24 11.29 17.43
CA ALA A 153 11.25 11.69 16.45
C ALA A 153 10.82 11.28 15.04
N VAL A 154 11.29 12.02 14.04
CA VAL A 154 11.08 11.64 12.64
C VAL A 154 11.84 10.35 12.37
N VAL A 155 11.20 9.38 11.73
CA VAL A 155 11.83 8.10 11.33
C VAL A 155 11.91 8.01 9.82
N VAL A 156 13.06 7.61 9.30
CA VAL A 156 13.32 7.51 7.86
C VAL A 156 13.84 6.13 7.52
N GLY A 157 13.15 5.43 6.62
CA GLY A 157 13.67 4.22 5.98
C GLY A 157 14.86 4.58 5.09
N VAL A 158 16.00 3.92 5.29
CA VAL A 158 17.22 4.17 4.51
C VAL A 158 17.88 2.88 4.06
N ARG A 159 18.61 2.93 2.95
CA ARG A 159 19.44 1.83 2.47
C ARG A 159 20.90 2.27 2.36
N ALA A 160 21.82 1.36 2.63
CA ALA A 160 23.24 1.62 2.42
C ALA A 160 23.54 1.84 0.93
N VAL A 161 24.46 2.76 0.63
CA VAL A 161 24.97 2.93 -0.73
C VAL A 161 25.96 1.80 -1.02
N THR A 162 25.68 1.00 -2.05
CA THR A 162 26.45 -0.22 -2.36
C THR A 162 27.43 -0.05 -3.52
N ASP A 163 27.22 0.93 -4.38
CA ASP A 163 28.12 1.27 -5.47
C ASP A 163 29.28 2.17 -5.01
N THR A 164 30.30 2.31 -5.85
CA THR A 164 31.34 3.31 -5.61
C THR A 164 30.83 4.66 -6.11
N VAL A 165 30.79 5.66 -5.22
CA VAL A 165 30.36 7.01 -5.56
C VAL A 165 31.57 7.89 -5.85
N LYS A 166 31.46 8.68 -6.91
CA LYS A 166 32.49 9.64 -7.35
C LYS A 166 31.89 11.03 -7.38
N GLU A 167 32.66 12.02 -6.94
CA GLU A 167 32.31 13.42 -7.22
C GLU A 167 32.55 13.71 -8.69
N VAL A 168 31.71 14.53 -9.29
CA VAL A 168 31.89 15.04 -10.66
C VAL A 168 31.78 16.55 -10.59
N ASP A 169 32.78 17.25 -11.13
CA ASP A 169 32.79 18.71 -11.14
C ASP A 169 31.87 19.31 -12.22
N GLU A 170 31.73 20.63 -12.24
CA GLU A 170 30.90 21.36 -13.21
C GLU A 170 31.35 21.14 -14.67
N ALA A 171 32.60 20.74 -14.90
CA ALA A 171 33.14 20.44 -16.23
C ALA A 171 32.91 18.98 -16.65
N GLY A 172 32.28 18.17 -15.80
CA GLY A 172 32.02 16.75 -16.04
C GLY A 172 33.23 15.85 -15.80
N VAL A 173 34.27 16.35 -15.11
CA VAL A 173 35.48 15.58 -14.81
C VAL A 173 35.26 14.76 -13.55
N LEU A 174 35.64 13.48 -13.62
CA LEU A 174 35.55 12.55 -12.50
C LEU A 174 36.58 12.90 -11.42
N GLY A 175 36.10 13.24 -10.23
CA GLY A 175 36.88 13.64 -9.07
C GLY A 175 37.15 12.52 -8.07
N GLU A 176 37.16 12.88 -6.79
CA GLU A 176 37.51 11.98 -5.69
C GLU A 176 36.43 10.91 -5.45
N THR A 177 36.85 9.79 -4.84
CA THR A 177 35.91 8.78 -4.35
C THR A 177 35.29 9.27 -3.06
N VAL A 178 33.96 9.31 -3.00
CA VAL A 178 33.24 9.60 -1.76
C VAL A 178 33.27 8.36 -0.87
N ASP A 179 33.51 8.56 0.43
CA ASP A 179 33.38 7.52 1.44
C ASP A 179 31.90 7.12 1.60
N ARG A 180 31.51 6.06 0.90
CA ARG A 180 30.13 5.57 0.84
C ARG A 180 29.60 5.04 2.18
N ASP A 181 30.47 4.68 3.11
CA ASP A 181 30.05 4.18 4.44
C ASP A 181 29.39 5.30 5.27
N ARG A 182 29.54 6.55 4.82
CA ARG A 182 28.89 7.74 5.38
C ARG A 182 27.69 8.20 4.56
N LEU A 183 27.28 7.42 3.55
CA LEU A 183 26.17 7.74 2.66
C LEU A 183 25.01 6.76 2.87
N LEU A 184 23.80 7.31 2.80
CA LEU A 184 22.56 6.56 2.85
C LEU A 184 21.68 7.01 1.68
N ALA A 185 21.05 6.04 1.03
CA ALA A 185 19.95 6.31 0.11
C ALA A 185 18.65 6.39 0.91
N VAL A 186 17.95 7.52 0.82
CA VAL A 186 16.61 7.66 1.40
C VAL A 186 15.66 6.70 0.66
N ALA A 187 14.97 5.89 1.43
CA ALA A 187 13.89 5.03 0.98
C ALA A 187 12.58 5.49 1.62
N SER A 188 11.59 4.62 1.64
CA SER A 188 10.30 4.86 2.26
C SER A 188 10.08 3.86 3.41
N PRO A 189 9.37 4.23 4.49
CA PRO A 189 8.63 5.48 4.73
C PRO A 189 9.46 6.62 5.35
N VAL A 190 8.88 7.82 5.37
CA VAL A 190 9.22 8.89 6.32
C VAL A 190 8.05 9.05 7.29
N VAL A 191 8.27 8.79 8.57
CA VAL A 191 7.23 8.85 9.61
C VAL A 191 7.43 10.11 10.45
N LEU A 192 6.35 10.89 10.59
CA LEU A 192 6.33 12.14 11.32
C LEU A 192 5.51 11.98 12.61
N PRO A 193 6.08 12.29 13.80
CA PRO A 193 5.29 12.35 15.01
C PRO A 193 4.32 13.55 14.99
N PRO A 194 3.22 13.53 15.77
CA PRO A 194 2.18 14.58 15.73
C PRO A 194 2.72 16.00 15.89
N SER A 195 3.71 16.18 16.77
CA SER A 195 4.36 17.48 17.01
C SER A 195 5.06 18.07 15.78
N VAL A 196 5.57 17.22 14.89
CA VAL A 196 6.19 17.65 13.62
C VAL A 196 5.12 17.95 12.60
N VAL A 197 4.07 17.13 12.51
CA VAL A 197 2.91 17.36 11.63
C VAL A 197 2.28 18.73 11.91
N ALA A 198 2.04 19.03 13.19
CA ALA A 198 1.49 20.31 13.64
C ALA A 198 2.40 21.52 13.37
N ALA A 199 3.71 21.31 13.32
CA ALA A 199 4.68 22.38 13.07
C ALA A 199 4.95 22.64 11.57
N LEU A 200 4.37 21.82 10.70
CA LEU A 200 4.33 22.00 9.25
C LEU A 200 2.94 22.52 8.84
N ASP A 201 2.49 23.62 9.43
CA ASP A 201 1.13 24.18 9.27
C ASP A 201 0.75 24.49 7.81
N ASP A 202 1.72 24.89 6.99
CA ASP A 202 1.54 25.08 5.54
C ASP A 202 1.57 23.77 4.71
N GLY A 203 1.68 22.62 5.37
CA GLY A 203 1.83 21.30 4.75
C GLY A 203 3.28 20.90 4.46
N LEU A 204 3.44 19.85 3.65
CA LEU A 204 4.75 19.37 3.25
C LEU A 204 5.43 20.37 2.30
N PRO A 205 6.70 20.76 2.55
CA PRO A 205 7.43 21.64 1.65
C PRO A 205 7.75 20.98 0.30
N THR A 206 7.76 19.65 0.25
CA THR A 206 7.97 18.82 -0.94
C THR A 206 7.52 17.38 -0.66
N ASP A 207 7.08 16.69 -1.71
CA ASP A 207 6.75 15.26 -1.75
C ASP A 207 7.95 14.37 -2.17
N ASP A 208 9.09 14.97 -2.50
CA ASP A 208 10.35 14.25 -2.67
C ASP A 208 10.98 13.99 -1.30
N LEU A 209 10.88 12.75 -0.84
CA LEU A 209 11.40 12.34 0.47
C LEU A 209 12.91 12.62 0.62
N ALA A 210 13.70 12.51 -0.46
CA ALA A 210 15.13 12.76 -0.40
C ALA A 210 15.44 14.26 -0.19
N ALA A 211 14.59 15.15 -0.71
CA ALA A 211 14.67 16.58 -0.46
C ALA A 211 14.02 16.99 0.88
N LEU A 212 12.99 16.28 1.33
CA LEU A 212 12.27 16.55 2.58
C LEU A 212 13.14 16.23 3.81
N VAL A 213 13.82 15.09 3.83
CA VAL A 213 14.55 14.59 5.01
C VAL A 213 15.60 15.59 5.53
N PRO A 214 16.45 16.22 4.70
CA PRO A 214 17.37 17.26 5.17
C PRO A 214 16.67 18.48 5.78
N LEU A 215 15.51 18.88 5.27
CA LEU A 215 14.72 20.00 5.81
C LEU A 215 14.17 19.66 7.21
N LEU A 216 13.71 18.43 7.40
CA LEU A 216 13.26 17.94 8.70
C LEU A 216 14.43 17.83 9.69
N ALA A 217 15.55 17.25 9.26
CA ALA A 217 16.75 17.08 10.08
C ALA A 217 17.36 18.40 10.58
N ALA A 218 17.13 19.50 9.86
CA ALA A 218 17.56 20.82 10.28
C ALA A 218 16.80 21.36 11.51
N ARG A 219 15.63 20.79 11.84
CA ARG A 219 14.72 21.30 12.87
C ARG A 219 14.35 20.27 13.95
N TRP A 220 14.31 18.98 13.61
CA TRP A 220 13.87 17.91 14.50
C TRP A 220 14.85 16.75 14.55
N PRO A 221 14.85 15.96 15.65
CA PRO A 221 15.60 14.71 15.68
C PRO A 221 15.09 13.77 14.59
N VAL A 222 16.00 13.30 13.75
CA VAL A 222 15.76 12.29 12.72
C VAL A 222 16.48 11.01 13.12
N ARG A 223 15.77 9.90 13.06
CA ARG A 223 16.27 8.54 13.27
C ARG A 223 16.12 7.76 11.98
N THR A 224 17.12 6.95 11.66
CA THR A 224 17.11 6.14 10.44
C THR A 224 16.94 4.67 10.79
N LEU A 225 16.07 3.96 10.07
CA LEU A 225 15.95 2.51 10.15
C LEU A 225 16.40 1.88 8.83
N ALA A 226 17.14 0.79 8.91
CA ALA A 226 17.65 0.09 7.74
C ALA A 226 16.50 -0.61 7.02
N ALA A 227 16.11 -0.08 5.86
CA ALA A 227 15.03 -0.62 5.07
C ALA A 227 15.43 -1.97 4.44
N PRO A 228 14.53 -2.96 4.46
CA PRO A 228 14.83 -4.27 3.90
C PRO A 228 15.01 -4.20 2.37
N PRO A 229 15.64 -5.21 1.74
CA PRO A 229 15.90 -5.19 0.29
C PRO A 229 14.66 -4.92 -0.58
N GLN A 230 13.49 -5.39 -0.15
CA GLN A 230 12.20 -5.25 -0.83
C GLN A 230 11.67 -3.81 -0.83
N ALA A 231 12.07 -2.99 0.16
CA ALA A 231 11.74 -1.56 0.23
C ALA A 231 12.60 -0.70 -0.72
N ARG A 232 13.23 -1.32 -1.74
CA ARG A 232 13.99 -0.63 -2.76
C ARG A 232 13.07 0.29 -3.56
N ARG A 233 13.51 1.53 -3.77
CA ARG A 233 12.87 2.45 -4.71
C ARG A 233 13.14 2.02 -6.15
N VAL A 234 12.10 2.05 -6.99
CA VAL A 234 12.22 1.87 -8.44
C VAL A 234 12.25 3.24 -9.13
N ALA A 235 13.14 3.42 -10.11
CA ALA A 235 13.24 4.64 -10.90
C ALA A 235 12.79 4.45 -12.36
N ASP A 236 12.78 3.21 -12.84
CA ASP A 236 12.41 2.85 -14.21
C ASP A 236 11.89 1.40 -14.30
N ALA A 237 11.65 0.93 -15.53
CA ALA A 237 11.14 -0.41 -15.80
C ALA A 237 12.15 -1.52 -15.49
N ASP A 238 13.45 -1.26 -15.58
CA ASP A 238 14.48 -2.26 -15.27
C ASP A 238 14.52 -2.49 -13.75
N ASP A 239 14.39 -1.43 -12.96
CA ASP A 239 14.25 -1.52 -11.51
C ASP A 239 13.00 -2.33 -11.09
N VAL A 240 11.87 -2.17 -11.79
CA VAL A 240 10.65 -2.96 -11.55
C VAL A 240 10.92 -4.45 -11.78
N ALA A 241 11.58 -4.81 -12.88
CA ALA A 241 11.91 -6.21 -13.18
C ALA A 241 12.88 -6.81 -12.13
N VAL A 242 13.84 -6.02 -11.64
CA VAL A 242 14.74 -6.43 -10.55
C VAL A 242 13.96 -6.65 -9.26
N LEU A 243 13.06 -5.74 -8.90
CA LEU A 243 12.27 -5.85 -7.69
C LEU A 243 11.32 -7.04 -7.74
N GLU A 244 10.66 -7.27 -8.88
CA GLU A 244 9.81 -8.44 -9.11
C GLU A 244 10.59 -9.76 -8.95
N ALA A 245 11.83 -9.82 -9.46
CA ALA A 245 12.68 -10.98 -9.26
C ALA A 245 13.08 -11.19 -7.79
N LEU A 246 13.31 -10.09 -7.04
CA LEU A 246 13.70 -10.11 -5.63
C LEU A 246 12.57 -10.61 -4.72
N THR A 247 11.32 -10.25 -5.02
CA THR A 247 10.14 -10.55 -4.20
C THR A 247 9.37 -11.78 -4.69
N ARG A 248 9.99 -12.59 -5.57
CA ARG A 248 9.36 -13.80 -6.09
C ARG A 248 9.22 -14.85 -4.97
N GLY A 249 7.99 -15.05 -4.50
CA GLY A 249 7.64 -16.04 -3.47
C GLY A 249 7.04 -15.46 -2.19
N GLU A 250 7.00 -14.14 -2.06
CA GLU A 250 6.41 -13.42 -0.90
C GLU A 250 4.92 -13.13 -1.11
N ARG A 251 4.17 -14.11 -1.62
CA ARG A 251 2.74 -13.96 -1.95
C ARG A 251 1.83 -14.41 -0.80
#